data_AF-A0A6A3LS71-F1
#
_entry.id   AF-A0A6A3LS71-F1
#
_cell.length_a   1.000
_cell.length_b   1.000
_cell.length_c   1.000
_cell.angle_alpha   90.00
_cell.angle_beta   90.00
_cell.angle_gamma   90.00
#
_symmetry.space_group_name_H-M   'P 1'
#
loop_
_entity.id
_entity.type
_entity.pdbx_description
1 polymer ?
#
loop_
_entity_poly.entity_id
_entity_poly.type
_entity_poly.pdbx_seq_one_letter_code
_entity_poly.pdbx_strand_id
1 'polypeptide(L)'
;MLLSGEPDESSHVPVFGRRSFVDDICFSGIDFDDCLETLDRLLTRFAECRISVSFTKSIFVQPKVDFLSHVVTSEGIAADPKKLAAIAEIPFPRNKKGMQAFLGALNYYSRFIQNLAVYGAVLYQLKEDDFGSSADLSAAKASFAELKRKVVEAPILRHFDSAKDVHVMLFANEWALSSSLMQIHEDKLHPVRFCGRVLKDNEVNYLPAEKEVLALLQLLKVC
;
A
#
# COMPACT_ATOMS: atom_id res chain seq x y z
N MET A 1 8.81 -4.04 7.01
CA MET A 1 10.24 -3.64 7.08
C MET A 1 11.08 -4.22 5.92
N LEU A 2 11.94 -3.45 5.25
CA LEU A 2 13.04 -3.98 4.40
C LEU A 2 14.38 -3.46 4.93
N LEU A 3 14.93 -4.14 5.93
CA LEU A 3 16.30 -3.96 6.38
C LEU A 3 17.21 -4.67 5.36
N SER A 4 17.75 -3.92 4.40
CA SER A 4 18.98 -4.32 3.71
C SER A 4 20.07 -4.25 4.77
N GLY A 5 20.57 -5.41 5.22
CA GLY A 5 21.56 -5.55 6.29
C GLY A 5 22.97 -5.06 5.91
N GLU A 6 23.06 -3.96 5.17
CA GLU A 6 24.32 -3.25 4.97
C GLU A 6 24.50 -2.28 6.15
N PRO A 7 25.64 -2.31 6.85
CA PRO A 7 25.93 -1.32 7.88
C PRO A 7 26.00 0.07 7.21
N ASP A 8 25.25 1.02 7.77
CA ASP A 8 25.31 2.42 7.34
C ASP A 8 26.69 2.98 7.74
N GLU A 9 27.62 3.05 6.78
CA GLU A 9 28.96 3.64 6.96
C GLU A 9 28.91 5.18 7.05
N SER A 10 27.73 5.80 6.98
CA SER A 10 27.56 7.24 7.15
C SER A 10 27.92 7.69 8.57
N SER A 11 28.86 8.64 8.66
CA SER A 11 29.14 9.36 9.91
C SER A 11 28.04 10.38 10.29
N HIS A 12 27.07 10.61 9.40
CA HIS A 12 25.97 11.54 9.63
C HIS A 12 24.79 10.86 10.30
N VAL A 13 24.32 11.46 11.40
CA VAL A 13 23.09 11.05 12.07
C VAL A 13 21.89 11.36 11.15
N PRO A 14 21.02 10.39 10.86
CA PRO A 14 19.81 10.63 10.06
C PRO A 14 18.94 11.72 10.68
N VAL A 15 18.44 12.65 9.85
CA VAL A 15 17.55 13.72 10.31
C VAL A 15 16.20 13.14 10.76
N PHE A 16 15.73 12.06 10.12
CA PHE A 16 14.50 11.35 10.46
C PHE A 16 14.64 9.83 10.23
N GLY A 17 13.87 9.03 10.98
CA GLY A 17 13.88 7.55 10.91
C GLY A 17 13.11 6.94 9.73
N ARG A 18 12.70 7.75 8.74
CA ARG A 18 12.01 7.29 7.51
C ARG A 18 12.86 7.59 6.28
N ARG A 19 12.80 6.71 5.27
CA ARG A 19 13.58 6.85 4.03
C ARG A 19 12.90 7.81 3.07
N SER A 20 13.69 8.63 2.39
CA SER A 20 13.28 9.36 1.19
C SER A 20 12.95 8.39 0.05
N PHE A 21 12.21 8.85 -0.94
CA PHE A 21 12.04 8.13 -2.19
C PHE A 21 12.78 8.88 -3.30
N VAL A 22 13.98 8.41 -3.63
CA VAL A 22 14.86 9.08 -4.62
C VAL A 22 15.08 10.54 -4.20
N ASP A 23 14.54 11.51 -4.94
CA ASP A 23 14.62 12.95 -4.71
C ASP A 23 13.46 13.53 -3.89
N ASP A 24 12.41 12.75 -3.66
CA ASP A 24 11.22 13.17 -2.93
C ASP A 24 11.34 12.88 -1.42
N ILE A 25 11.17 13.92 -0.60
CA ILE A 25 11.28 13.87 0.86
C ILE A 25 9.99 14.42 1.49
N CYS A 26 9.42 13.65 2.42
CA CYS A 26 8.28 14.06 3.21
C CYS A 26 8.51 13.67 4.66
N PHE A 27 8.27 14.61 5.57
CA PHE A 27 8.35 14.42 7.01
C PHE A 27 7.13 15.04 7.69
N SER A 28 6.92 14.67 8.94
CA SER A 28 5.82 15.14 9.79
C SER A 28 6.37 15.43 11.17
N GLY A 29 5.78 16.40 11.86
CA GLY A 29 6.04 16.68 13.27
C GLY A 29 4.76 16.57 14.11
N ILE A 30 4.92 16.66 15.42
CA ILE A 30 3.83 16.65 16.40
C ILE A 30 3.00 17.94 16.27
N ASP A 31 3.68 19.06 16.07
CA ASP A 31 3.08 20.37 15.85
C ASP A 31 3.88 21.17 14.81
N PHE A 32 3.49 22.44 14.64
CA PHE A 32 4.10 23.34 13.66
C PHE A 32 5.57 23.65 13.99
N ASP A 33 5.90 23.82 15.28
CA ASP A 33 7.25 24.19 15.71
C ASP A 33 8.21 23.01 15.55
N ASP A 34 7.78 21.78 15.88
CA ASP A 34 8.53 20.55 15.64
C ASP A 34 8.77 20.32 14.12
N CYS A 35 7.80 20.66 13.27
CA CYS A 35 7.99 20.64 11.83
C CYS A 35 9.05 21.64 11.36
N LEU A 36 9.07 22.85 11.93
CA LEU A 36 10.06 23.88 11.59
C LEU A 36 11.46 23.50 12.06
N GLU A 37 11.59 22.94 13.26
CA GLU A 37 12.88 22.43 13.76
C GLU A 37 13.41 21.32 12.86
N THR A 38 12.53 20.39 12.46
CA THR A 38 12.89 19.32 11.53
C THR A 38 13.31 19.87 10.16
N LEU A 39 12.60 20.89 9.66
CA LEU A 39 12.94 21.55 8.41
C LEU A 39 14.33 22.22 8.47
N ASP A 40 14.63 22.93 9.55
CA ASP A 40 15.91 23.61 9.74
C ASP A 40 17.09 22.62 9.78
N ARG A 41 16.92 21.52 10.52
CA ARG A 41 17.88 20.41 10.57
C ARG A 41 18.08 19.77 9.19
N LEU A 42 17.00 19.60 8.42
CA LEU A 42 17.05 19.03 7.08
C LEU A 42 17.79 19.94 6.10
N LEU A 43 17.48 21.24 6.09
CA LEU A 43 18.13 22.21 5.21
C LEU A 43 19.62 22.37 5.55
N THR A 44 19.97 22.34 6.84
CA THR A 44 21.36 22.34 7.30
C THR A 44 22.09 21.10 6.78
N ARG A 45 21.47 19.92 6.87
CA ARG A 45 22.05 18.68 6.34
C ARG A 45 22.23 18.73 4.83
N PHE A 46 21.27 19.29 4.09
CA PHE A 46 21.42 19.48 2.65
C PHE A 46 22.57 20.42 2.31
N ALA A 47 22.76 21.51 3.05
CA ALA A 47 23.89 22.40 2.86
C ALA A 47 25.24 21.69 3.09
N GLU A 48 25.37 20.92 4.17
CA GLU A 48 26.57 20.12 4.48
C GLU A 48 26.89 19.10 3.38
N CYS A 49 25.86 18.41 2.88
CA CYS A 49 25.99 17.41 1.82
C CYS A 49 25.99 18.00 0.40
N ARG A 50 25.92 19.34 0.25
CA ARG A 50 25.83 20.05 -1.04
C ARG A 50 24.65 19.61 -1.90
N ILE A 51 23.54 19.26 -1.27
CA ILE A 51 22.27 18.94 -1.92
C ILE A 51 21.49 20.23 -2.12
N SER A 52 21.01 20.47 -3.34
CA SER A 52 20.17 21.62 -3.67
C SER A 52 18.70 21.22 -3.70
N VAL A 53 17.83 22.08 -3.16
CA VAL A 53 16.38 21.88 -3.16
C VAL A 53 15.71 22.94 -4.03
N SER A 54 14.71 22.51 -4.82
CA SER A 54 13.91 23.44 -5.61
C SER A 54 12.85 24.10 -4.71
N PHE A 55 13.07 25.37 -4.34
CA PHE A 55 12.12 26.12 -3.52
C PHE A 55 10.72 26.17 -4.16
N THR A 56 10.63 26.37 -5.47
CA THR A 56 9.36 26.47 -6.20
C THR A 56 8.57 25.16 -6.30
N LYS A 57 9.23 24.01 -6.12
CA LYS A 57 8.59 22.69 -6.07
C LYS A 57 8.39 22.18 -4.65
N SER A 58 8.93 22.87 -3.66
CA SER A 58 8.83 22.46 -2.26
C SER A 58 7.52 22.93 -1.64
N ILE A 59 6.92 22.07 -0.83
CA ILE A 59 5.71 22.36 -0.08
C ILE A 59 6.09 22.33 1.39
N PHE A 60 5.93 23.46 2.08
CA PHE A 60 6.37 23.63 3.47
C PHE A 60 5.18 23.62 4.43
N VAL A 61 5.31 22.79 5.47
CA VAL A 61 4.49 22.75 6.70
C VAL A 61 2.98 22.91 6.43
N GLN A 62 2.44 22.03 5.60
CA GLN A 62 1.01 21.99 5.28
C GLN A 62 0.31 20.87 6.05
N PRO A 63 -0.96 21.06 6.45
CA PRO A 63 -1.75 20.02 7.13
C PRO A 63 -2.12 18.85 6.20
N LYS A 64 -2.04 19.07 4.88
CA LYS A 64 -2.31 18.08 3.83
C LYS A 64 -1.28 18.24 2.72
N VAL A 65 -0.69 17.13 2.29
CA VAL A 65 0.33 17.10 1.23
C VAL A 65 0.04 15.95 0.26
N ASP A 66 0.10 16.25 -1.03
CA ASP A 66 0.15 15.22 -2.07
C ASP A 66 1.60 14.74 -2.22
N PHE A 67 1.86 13.47 -1.94
CA PHE A 67 3.19 12.88 -1.94
C PHE A 67 3.17 11.49 -2.60
N LEU A 68 3.94 11.31 -3.67
CA LEU A 68 4.03 10.05 -4.42
C LEU A 68 2.66 9.44 -4.73
N SER A 69 1.75 10.17 -5.38
CA SER A 69 0.37 9.69 -5.68
C SER A 69 -0.47 9.28 -4.46
N HIS A 70 -0.12 9.77 -3.27
CA HIS A 70 -0.90 9.63 -2.05
C HIS A 70 -1.23 11.01 -1.48
N VAL A 71 -2.32 11.08 -0.72
CA VAL A 71 -2.68 12.23 0.09
C VAL A 71 -2.32 11.91 1.53
N VAL A 72 -1.40 12.68 2.11
CA VAL A 72 -0.96 12.53 3.50
C VAL A 72 -1.57 13.65 4.34
N THR A 73 -2.17 13.27 5.46
CA THR A 73 -2.79 14.18 6.44
C THR A 73 -2.44 13.74 7.86
N SER A 74 -2.82 14.52 8.86
CA SER A 74 -2.71 14.11 10.28
C SER A 74 -3.55 12.88 10.62
N GLU A 75 -4.67 12.66 9.92
CA GLU A 75 -5.51 11.49 10.12
C GLU A 75 -4.87 10.21 9.59
N GLY A 76 -4.16 10.31 8.46
CA GLY A 76 -3.62 9.12 7.80
C GLY A 76 -3.19 9.39 6.36
N ILE A 77 -3.07 8.29 5.62
CA ILE A 77 -2.65 8.25 4.23
C ILE A 77 -3.82 7.74 3.40
N ALA A 78 -4.18 8.44 2.34
CA ALA A 78 -5.12 7.99 1.32
C ALA A 78 -4.42 7.86 -0.03
N ALA A 79 -4.90 6.97 -0.89
CA ALA A 79 -4.51 6.98 -2.29
C ALA A 79 -5.12 8.18 -3.01
N ASP A 80 -4.45 8.71 -4.05
CA ASP A 80 -4.98 9.81 -4.85
C ASP A 80 -6.36 9.45 -5.45
N PRO A 81 -7.45 10.16 -5.06
CA PRO A 81 -8.79 9.87 -5.54
C PRO A 81 -8.93 9.94 -7.06
N LYS A 82 -8.15 10.80 -7.73
CA LYS A 82 -8.17 10.92 -9.20
C LYS A 82 -7.58 9.67 -9.85
N LYS A 83 -6.53 9.09 -9.26
CA LYS A 83 -5.91 7.86 -9.75
C LYS A 83 -6.81 6.66 -9.52
N LEU A 84 -7.45 6.57 -8.35
CA LEU A 84 -8.41 5.52 -8.05
C LEU A 84 -9.65 5.61 -8.94
N ALA A 85 -10.19 6.80 -9.17
CA ALA A 85 -11.31 7.02 -10.09
C ALA A 85 -10.96 6.57 -11.51
N ALA A 86 -9.76 6.92 -12.00
CA ALA A 86 -9.31 6.48 -13.32
C ALA A 86 -9.23 4.93 -13.43
N ILE A 87 -8.79 4.24 -12.37
CA ILE A 87 -8.79 2.77 -12.32
C ILE A 87 -10.21 2.21 -12.26
N ALA A 88 -11.11 2.85 -11.51
CA ALA A 88 -12.50 2.46 -11.38
C ALA A 88 -13.33 2.67 -12.66
N GLU A 89 -12.83 3.41 -13.64
CA GLU A 89 -13.48 3.54 -14.96
C GLU A 89 -12.94 2.54 -16.00
N ILE A 90 -11.88 1.78 -15.68
CA ILE A 90 -11.32 0.79 -16.61
C ILE A 90 -12.39 -0.27 -16.95
N PRO A 91 -12.72 -0.49 -18.24
CA PRO A 91 -13.65 -1.54 -18.64
C PRO A 91 -13.02 -2.93 -18.48
N PHE A 92 -13.84 -3.97 -18.46
CA PHE A 92 -13.33 -5.35 -18.40
C PHE A 92 -12.38 -5.60 -19.60
N PRO A 93 -11.12 -6.00 -19.36
CA PRO A 93 -10.14 -6.20 -20.42
C PRO A 93 -10.56 -7.28 -21.45
N ARG A 94 -10.14 -7.10 -22.70
CA ARG A 94 -10.45 -8.02 -23.82
C ARG A 94 -9.35 -9.03 -24.12
N ASN A 95 -8.23 -8.98 -23.40
CA ASN A 95 -7.11 -9.91 -23.54
C ASN A 95 -6.31 -9.96 -22.24
N LYS A 96 -5.43 -10.96 -22.09
CA LYS A 96 -4.68 -11.14 -20.85
C LYS A 96 -3.64 -10.04 -20.64
N LYS A 97 -3.07 -9.46 -21.69
CA LYS A 97 -2.21 -8.26 -21.56
C LYS A 97 -2.94 -7.08 -20.88
N GLY A 98 -4.18 -6.81 -21.27
CA GLY A 98 -5.02 -5.79 -20.66
C GLY A 98 -5.37 -6.12 -19.21
N MET A 99 -5.63 -7.39 -18.91
CA MET A 99 -5.85 -7.86 -17.54
C MET A 99 -4.61 -7.68 -16.66
N GLN A 100 -3.43 -8.01 -17.17
CA GLN A 100 -2.15 -7.80 -16.48
C GLN A 100 -1.88 -6.32 -16.24
N ALA A 101 -2.19 -5.44 -17.21
CA ALA A 101 -2.06 -4.00 -17.03
C ALA A 101 -2.98 -3.47 -15.91
N PHE A 102 -4.22 -3.94 -15.84
CA PHE A 102 -5.16 -3.62 -14.76
C PHE A 102 -4.63 -4.07 -13.39
N LEU A 103 -4.22 -5.34 -13.27
CA LEU A 103 -3.68 -5.89 -12.02
C LEU A 103 -2.38 -5.19 -11.60
N GLY A 104 -1.52 -4.84 -12.56
CA GLY A 104 -0.30 -4.07 -12.33
C GLY A 104 -0.57 -2.67 -11.79
N ALA A 105 -1.59 -1.98 -12.32
CA ALA A 105 -2.01 -0.68 -11.82
C ALA A 105 -2.53 -0.76 -10.37
N LEU A 106 -3.28 -1.82 -10.02
CA LEU A 106 -3.77 -2.05 -8.66
C LEU A 106 -2.65 -2.34 -7.66
N ASN A 107 -1.55 -2.98 -8.10
CA ASN A 107 -0.49 -3.41 -7.19
C ASN A 107 0.16 -2.22 -6.44
N TYR A 108 0.28 -1.06 -7.09
CA TYR A 108 0.76 0.17 -6.45
C TYR A 108 -0.12 0.61 -5.28
N TYR A 109 -1.44 0.48 -5.43
CA TYR A 109 -2.44 0.83 -4.43
C TYR A 109 -2.87 -0.35 -3.54
N SER A 110 -2.17 -1.49 -3.61
CA SER A 110 -2.55 -2.73 -2.93
C SER A 110 -2.75 -2.56 -1.43
N ARG A 111 -1.97 -1.68 -0.79
CA ARG A 111 -2.09 -1.39 0.65
C ARG A 111 -3.44 -0.79 1.07
N PHE A 112 -4.20 -0.21 0.14
CA PHE A 112 -5.52 0.40 0.35
C PHE A 112 -6.67 -0.53 -0.02
N ILE A 113 -6.40 -1.64 -0.72
CA ILE A 113 -7.42 -2.51 -1.29
C ILE A 113 -7.47 -3.80 -0.46
N GLN A 114 -8.44 -3.86 0.45
CA GLN A 114 -8.68 -5.06 1.25
C GLN A 114 -8.96 -6.26 0.34
N ASN A 115 -8.34 -7.40 0.63
CA ASN A 115 -8.51 -8.66 -0.10
C ASN A 115 -8.16 -8.58 -1.60
N LEU A 116 -7.30 -7.64 -2.03
CA LEU A 116 -6.87 -7.54 -3.43
C LEU A 116 -6.40 -8.88 -3.99
N ALA A 117 -5.55 -9.59 -3.25
CA ALA A 117 -5.01 -10.86 -3.69
C ALA A 117 -6.07 -11.96 -3.85
N VAL A 118 -7.13 -11.93 -3.03
CA VAL A 118 -8.22 -12.91 -3.05
C VAL A 118 -9.02 -12.80 -4.34
N TYR A 119 -9.47 -11.59 -4.68
CA TYR A 119 -10.19 -11.34 -5.92
C TYR A 119 -9.26 -11.35 -7.14
N GLY A 120 -8.01 -10.90 -6.97
CA GLY A 120 -6.98 -10.92 -7.99
C GLY A 120 -6.59 -12.33 -8.41
N ALA A 121 -6.63 -13.33 -7.50
CA ALA A 121 -6.29 -14.72 -7.81
C ALA A 121 -7.08 -15.28 -9.00
N VAL A 122 -8.40 -15.00 -9.05
CA VAL A 122 -9.27 -15.42 -10.16
C VAL A 122 -8.80 -14.79 -11.48
N LEU A 123 -8.37 -13.53 -11.44
CA LEU A 123 -7.93 -12.80 -12.63
C LEU A 123 -6.52 -13.21 -13.09
N TYR A 124 -5.63 -13.57 -12.16
CA TYR A 124 -4.29 -14.08 -12.48
C TYR A 124 -4.33 -15.45 -13.21
N GLN A 125 -5.38 -16.24 -13.00
CA GLN A 125 -5.54 -17.55 -13.62
C GLN A 125 -5.99 -17.48 -15.09
N LEU A 126 -6.46 -16.32 -15.56
CA LEU A 126 -6.90 -16.14 -16.94
C LEU A 126 -5.76 -16.34 -17.94
N LYS A 127 -5.99 -17.21 -18.92
CA LYS A 127 -5.14 -17.50 -20.07
C LYS A 127 -5.59 -16.65 -21.26
N GLU A 128 -4.74 -16.55 -22.30
CA GLU A 128 -5.14 -15.81 -23.51
C GLU A 128 -6.37 -16.44 -24.18
N ASP A 129 -6.45 -17.78 -24.19
CA ASP A 129 -7.56 -18.54 -24.79
C ASP A 129 -8.91 -18.27 -24.08
N ASP A 130 -8.88 -17.89 -22.80
CA ASP A 130 -10.09 -17.58 -22.02
C ASP A 130 -10.77 -16.28 -22.49
N PHE A 131 -10.07 -15.41 -23.23
CA PHE A 131 -10.66 -14.21 -23.83
C PHE A 131 -11.30 -14.47 -25.19
N GLY A 132 -11.28 -15.73 -25.66
CA GLY A 132 -12.04 -16.18 -26.82
C GLY A 132 -13.56 -16.27 -26.55
N SER A 133 -14.33 -16.56 -27.60
CA SER A 133 -15.80 -16.49 -27.55
C SER A 133 -16.48 -17.59 -26.73
N SER A 134 -15.76 -18.61 -26.25
CA SER A 134 -16.34 -19.83 -25.67
C SER A 134 -16.11 -20.02 -24.16
N ALA A 135 -15.28 -19.19 -23.52
CA ALA A 135 -14.99 -19.35 -22.09
C ALA A 135 -16.02 -18.63 -21.21
N ASP A 136 -16.41 -19.27 -20.11
CA ASP A 136 -17.21 -18.60 -19.08
C ASP A 136 -16.32 -17.69 -18.22
N LEU A 137 -16.52 -16.38 -18.37
CA LEU A 137 -15.83 -15.34 -17.61
C LEU A 137 -16.68 -14.77 -16.47
N SER A 138 -17.78 -15.43 -16.07
CA SER A 138 -18.69 -14.97 -15.01
C SER A 138 -17.96 -14.66 -13.70
N ALA A 139 -17.16 -15.60 -13.19
CA ALA A 139 -16.38 -15.45 -11.95
C ALA A 139 -15.32 -14.35 -12.06
N ALA A 140 -14.67 -14.23 -13.22
CA ALA A 140 -13.68 -13.19 -13.48
C ALA A 140 -14.33 -11.80 -13.52
N LYS A 141 -15.48 -11.66 -14.19
CA LYS A 141 -16.24 -10.40 -14.24
C LYS A 141 -16.74 -9.98 -12.86
N ALA A 142 -17.20 -10.95 -12.05
CA ALA A 142 -17.60 -10.69 -10.66
C ALA A 142 -16.40 -10.20 -9.82
N SER A 143 -15.26 -10.90 -9.90
CA SER A 143 -14.04 -10.51 -9.17
C SER A 143 -13.50 -9.14 -9.62
N PHE A 144 -13.57 -8.86 -10.92
CA PHE A 144 -13.19 -7.56 -11.49
C PHE A 144 -14.09 -6.44 -10.99
N ALA A 145 -15.42 -6.64 -10.98
CA ALA A 145 -16.36 -5.66 -10.47
C ALA A 145 -16.15 -5.39 -8.97
N GLU A 146 -15.88 -6.43 -8.18
CA GLU A 146 -15.62 -6.31 -6.75
C GLU A 146 -14.29 -5.59 -6.46
N LEU A 147 -13.23 -5.85 -7.23
CA LEU A 147 -11.99 -5.09 -7.13
C LEU A 147 -12.21 -3.61 -7.46
N LYS A 148 -12.98 -3.30 -8.49
CA LYS A 148 -13.33 -1.91 -8.81
C LYS A 148 -14.11 -1.24 -7.69
N ARG A 149 -15.06 -1.94 -7.08
CA ARG A 149 -15.80 -1.45 -5.90
C ARG A 149 -14.85 -1.15 -4.73
N LYS A 150 -13.93 -2.08 -4.41
CA LYS A 150 -12.92 -1.90 -3.36
C LYS A 150 -11.94 -0.77 -3.63
N VAL A 151 -11.64 -0.48 -4.90
CA VAL A 151 -10.84 0.69 -5.31
C VAL A 151 -11.57 1.99 -5.01
N VAL A 152 -12.87 2.06 -5.31
CA VAL A 152 -13.68 3.25 -5.00
C VAL A 152 -13.86 3.44 -3.49
N GLU A 153 -14.02 2.34 -2.76
CA GLU A 153 -14.19 2.31 -1.30
C GLU A 153 -12.86 2.33 -0.53
N ALA A 154 -11.74 2.58 -1.20
CA ALA A 154 -10.43 2.59 -0.57
C ALA A 154 -10.42 3.57 0.62
N PRO A 155 -10.15 3.10 1.85
CA PRO A 155 -10.24 3.93 3.04
C PRO A 155 -8.97 4.78 3.21
N ILE A 156 -9.08 5.78 4.08
CA ILE A 156 -7.89 6.41 4.69
C ILE A 156 -7.25 5.36 5.61
N LEU A 157 -5.97 5.08 5.38
CA LEU A 157 -5.17 4.26 6.28
C LEU A 157 -4.65 5.13 7.42
N ARG A 158 -5.04 4.84 8.66
CA ARG A 158 -4.57 5.58 9.84
C ARG A 158 -3.08 5.38 10.04
N HIS A 159 -2.41 6.40 10.57
CA HIS A 159 -1.02 6.25 11.03
C HIS A 159 -0.95 5.23 12.15
N PHE A 160 0.05 4.35 12.06
CA PHE A 160 0.31 3.37 13.11
C PHE A 160 0.71 4.05 14.40
N ASP A 161 0.12 3.61 15.51
CA ASP A 161 0.41 4.11 16.85
C ASP A 161 0.93 2.95 17.72
N SER A 162 2.20 2.99 18.12
CA SER A 162 2.82 1.92 18.90
C SER A 162 2.26 1.77 20.31
N ALA A 163 1.53 2.77 20.82
CA ALA A 163 0.92 2.73 22.14
C ALA A 163 -0.47 2.06 22.13
N LYS A 164 -1.02 1.77 20.96
CA LYS A 164 -2.36 1.18 20.81
C LYS A 164 -2.30 -0.31 20.49
N ASP A 165 -3.30 -1.02 20.96
CA ASP A 165 -3.48 -2.44 20.63
C ASP A 165 -3.60 -2.66 19.13
N VAL A 166 -3.01 -3.77 18.70
CA VAL A 166 -2.98 -4.20 17.30
C VAL A 166 -4.00 -5.29 17.09
N HIS A 167 -4.93 -5.05 16.17
CA HIS A 167 -5.91 -6.03 15.74
C HIS A 167 -5.53 -6.55 14.36
N VAL A 168 -5.33 -7.86 14.25
CA VAL A 168 -5.02 -8.52 12.99
C VAL A 168 -6.22 -9.34 12.54
N MET A 169 -6.73 -9.05 11.34
CA MET A 169 -7.74 -9.89 10.70
C MET A 169 -7.07 -10.70 9.61
N LEU A 170 -7.18 -12.03 9.69
CA LEU A 170 -6.59 -12.96 8.74
C LEU A 170 -7.70 -13.56 7.87
N PHE A 171 -7.37 -13.78 6.60
CA PHE A 171 -8.22 -14.49 5.66
C PHE A 171 -7.33 -15.32 4.75
N ALA A 172 -7.72 -16.57 4.53
CA ALA A 172 -7.09 -17.42 3.53
C ALA A 172 -8.14 -18.27 2.83
N ASN A 173 -7.95 -18.51 1.54
CA ASN A 173 -8.71 -19.49 0.78
C ASN A 173 -7.76 -20.45 0.07
N GLU A 174 -8.28 -21.21 -0.89
CA GLU A 174 -7.48 -22.20 -1.62
C GLU A 174 -6.32 -21.60 -2.41
N TRP A 175 -6.41 -20.33 -2.82
CA TRP A 175 -5.48 -19.72 -3.78
C TRP A 175 -4.75 -18.49 -3.26
N ALA A 176 -5.24 -17.84 -2.21
CA ALA A 176 -4.72 -16.57 -1.75
C ALA A 176 -4.86 -16.39 -0.24
N LEU A 177 -4.02 -15.51 0.28
CA LEU A 177 -4.05 -15.06 1.66
C LEU A 177 -4.12 -13.53 1.71
N SER A 178 -4.82 -13.03 2.73
CA SER A 178 -4.96 -11.62 3.01
C SER A 178 -4.95 -11.39 4.51
N SER A 179 -4.42 -10.24 4.90
CA SER A 179 -4.31 -9.83 6.30
C SER A 179 -4.54 -8.33 6.39
N SER A 180 -5.29 -7.89 7.38
CA SER A 180 -5.54 -6.48 7.68
C SER A 180 -4.93 -6.14 9.03
N LEU A 181 -4.04 -5.14 9.05
CA LEU A 181 -3.56 -4.51 10.27
C LEU A 181 -4.48 -3.35 10.62
N MET A 182 -5.09 -3.42 11.80
CA MET A 182 -6.09 -2.46 12.25
C MET A 182 -5.77 -1.97 13.67
N GLN A 183 -6.19 -0.76 14.00
CA GLN A 183 -6.09 -0.19 15.35
C GLN A 183 -7.35 0.59 15.70
N ILE A 184 -7.64 0.71 17.00
CA ILE A 184 -8.79 1.49 17.46
C ILE A 184 -8.44 2.98 17.42
N HIS A 185 -9.19 3.75 16.64
CA HIS A 185 -9.17 5.21 16.63
C HIS A 185 -10.61 5.69 16.80
N GLU A 186 -10.85 6.63 17.71
CA GLU A 186 -12.20 7.20 17.92
C GLU A 186 -13.25 6.11 18.17
N ASP A 187 -12.92 5.15 19.03
CA ASP A 187 -13.76 4.00 19.41
C ASP A 187 -14.18 3.08 18.24
N LYS A 188 -13.52 3.21 17.09
CA LYS A 188 -13.77 2.40 15.89
C LYS A 188 -12.49 1.73 15.42
N LEU A 189 -12.66 0.58 14.79
CA LEU A 189 -11.55 -0.16 14.20
C LEU A 189 -11.20 0.43 12.83
N HIS A 190 -10.02 1.02 12.70
CA HIS A 190 -9.57 1.63 11.45
C HIS A 190 -8.37 0.88 10.85
N PRO A 191 -8.29 0.79 9.52
CA PRO A 191 -7.18 0.14 8.85
C PRO A 191 -5.91 0.97 8.92
N VAL A 192 -4.80 0.33 9.22
CA VAL A 192 -3.44 0.87 9.10
C VAL A 192 -2.79 0.37 7.81
N ARG A 193 -3.03 -0.90 7.46
CA ARG A 193 -2.51 -1.51 6.23
C ARG A 193 -3.27 -2.77 5.84
N PHE A 194 -3.55 -2.92 4.55
CA PHE A 194 -3.92 -4.20 3.97
C PHE A 194 -2.72 -4.88 3.32
N CYS A 195 -2.64 -6.20 3.49
CA CYS A 195 -1.64 -7.06 2.89
C CYS A 195 -2.33 -8.30 2.30
N GLY A 196 -1.67 -8.91 1.33
CA GLY A 196 -2.11 -10.17 0.76
C GLY A 196 -1.22 -10.59 -0.38
N ARG A 197 -1.35 -11.85 -0.79
CA ARG A 197 -0.73 -12.40 -2.00
C ARG A 197 -1.42 -13.71 -2.37
N VAL A 198 -1.23 -14.12 -3.61
CA VAL A 198 -1.55 -15.47 -4.07
C VAL A 198 -0.60 -16.46 -3.38
N LEU A 199 -1.10 -17.64 -3.06
CA LEU A 199 -0.32 -18.76 -2.55
C LEU A 199 0.65 -19.25 -3.61
N LYS A 200 1.82 -19.70 -3.17
CA LYS A 200 2.77 -20.41 -4.04
C LYS A 200 2.30 -21.85 -4.25
N ASP A 201 2.75 -22.49 -5.32
CA ASP A 201 2.37 -23.88 -5.66
C ASP A 201 2.55 -24.86 -4.50
N ASN A 202 3.62 -24.70 -3.71
CA ASN A 202 3.88 -25.54 -2.54
C ASN A 202 3.02 -25.21 -1.31
N GLU A 203 2.35 -24.05 -1.28
CA GLU A 203 1.49 -23.59 -0.18
C GLU A 203 0.00 -23.86 -0.46
N VAL A 204 -0.39 -24.17 -1.70
CA VAL A 204 -1.79 -24.45 -2.08
C VAL A 204 -2.36 -25.62 -1.29
N ASN A 205 -1.54 -26.64 -1.02
CA ASN A 205 -1.95 -27.87 -0.33
C ASN A 205 -1.92 -27.77 1.20
N TYR A 206 -1.56 -26.61 1.75
CA TYR A 206 -1.57 -26.40 3.20
C TYR A 206 -3.01 -26.42 3.74
N LEU A 207 -3.14 -26.86 4.99
CA LEU A 207 -4.41 -26.81 5.72
C LEU A 207 -4.85 -25.35 5.93
N PRO A 208 -6.16 -25.08 6.10
CA PRO A 208 -6.66 -23.73 6.32
C PRO A 208 -5.93 -22.97 7.45
N ALA A 209 -5.69 -23.61 8.59
CA ALA A 209 -4.99 -23.00 9.72
C ALA A 209 -3.53 -22.65 9.38
N GLU A 210 -2.83 -23.49 8.61
CA GLU A 210 -1.45 -23.21 8.17
C GLU A 210 -1.41 -22.00 7.23
N LYS A 211 -2.43 -21.84 6.37
CA LYS A 211 -2.57 -20.68 5.49
C LYS A 211 -2.86 -19.38 6.25
N GLU A 212 -3.65 -19.44 7.33
CA GLU A 212 -3.84 -18.29 8.22
C GLU A 212 -2.54 -17.89 8.92
N VAL A 213 -1.74 -18.87 9.38
CA VAL A 213 -0.40 -18.61 9.92
C VAL A 213 0.50 -17.98 8.86
N LEU A 214 0.46 -18.43 7.60
CA LEU A 214 1.19 -17.78 6.51
C LEU A 214 0.75 -16.34 6.28
N ALA A 215 -0.55 -16.05 6.37
CA ALA A 215 -1.08 -14.70 6.26
C ALA A 215 -0.53 -13.79 7.37
N LEU A 216 -0.47 -14.28 8.61
CA LEU A 216 0.13 -13.57 9.74
C LEU A 216 1.64 -13.34 9.52
N LEU A 217 2.37 -14.38 9.12
CA LEU A 217 3.80 -14.26 8.82
C LEU A 217 4.08 -13.27 7.68
N GLN A 218 3.21 -13.19 6.67
CA GLN A 218 3.32 -12.16 5.64
C GLN A 218 3.15 -10.78 6.24
N LEU A 219 2.14 -10.58 7.09
CA LEU A 219 1.88 -9.29 7.71
C LEU A 219 3.08 -8.79 8.51
N LEU A 220 3.65 -9.66 9.35
CA LEU A 220 4.81 -9.36 10.20
C LEU A 220 6.10 -9.07 9.43
N LYS A 221 6.24 -9.61 8.20
CA LYS A 221 7.37 -9.28 7.33
C LYS A 221 7.19 -7.91 6.67
N VAL A 222 5.97 -7.61 6.24
CA VAL A 222 5.67 -6.41 5.46
C VAL A 222 5.59 -5.17 6.34
N CYS A 223 4.90 -5.26 7.48
CA CYS A 223 4.79 -4.18 8.46
C CYS A 223 6.08 -4.14 9.27
#